data_AF-A0A954UNG6-F1
#
_entry.id   AF-A0A954UNG6-F1
#
_cell.length_a   1.000
_cell.length_b   1.000
_cell.length_c   1.000
_cell.angle_alpha   90.00
_cell.angle_beta   90.00
_cell.angle_gamma   90.00
#
_symmetry.space_group_name_H-M   'P 1'
#
loop_
_entity.id
_entity.type
_entity.pdbx_description
1 polymer ?
#
loop_
_entity_poly.entity_id
_entity_poly.type
_entity_poly.pdbx_seq_one_letter_code
_entity_poly.pdbx_strand_id
1 'polypeptide(L)'
;MDDMIRDLTKESDIAFGSHLYQEVARRLVDAGLNLAFFAFTTREHSSCARTLDGDDTVSCPVLTLYLRYNADFRQTGIDPHHGNWDDKWAQTRTVRDALNAILQRHGLDNCYVSGRTFIFVRTLEELAFRQLGKECADEVKRLVIAEAPGVHVDGVYWDGAGYYVLMRDKADYKRVKRNVRANVTKAVPKLLASADTDGIARTTKLRLNLDMVRSFPCNSCVGDGQLRRFGRAIACTGAAVASGS
;
A
#
# COMPACT_ATOMS: atom_id res chain seq x y z
N MET A 1 -12.51 -1.58 9.64
CA MET A 1 -12.15 -0.36 8.89
C MET A 1 -11.53 0.69 9.80
N ASP A 2 -12.19 1.03 10.91
CA ASP A 2 -11.75 2.10 11.82
C ASP A 2 -10.37 1.85 12.44
N ASP A 3 -10.06 0.61 12.82
CA ASP A 3 -8.73 0.25 13.34
C ASP A 3 -7.62 0.46 12.30
N MET A 4 -7.91 0.17 11.03
CA MET A 4 -6.96 0.40 9.94
C MET A 4 -6.76 1.89 9.67
N ILE A 5 -7.82 2.71 9.69
CA ILE A 5 -7.70 4.17 9.58
C ILE A 5 -6.88 4.72 10.73
N ARG A 6 -7.15 4.26 11.96
CA ARG A 6 -6.38 4.62 13.15
C ARG A 6 -4.90 4.26 12.99
N ASP A 7 -4.60 3.05 12.53
CA ASP A 7 -3.23 2.61 12.30
C ASP A 7 -2.50 3.43 11.22
N LEU A 8 -3.20 3.85 10.16
CA LEU A 8 -2.64 4.64 9.07
C LEU A 8 -2.47 6.13 9.42
N THR A 9 -3.20 6.62 10.42
CA THR A 9 -3.17 8.02 10.87
C THR A 9 -2.38 8.22 12.16
N LYS A 10 -1.99 7.15 12.86
CA LYS A 10 -1.32 7.23 14.18
C LYS A 10 0.00 8.00 14.17
N GLU A 11 0.76 7.91 13.07
CA GLU A 11 2.04 8.59 12.89
C GLU A 11 1.86 9.94 12.18
N SER A 12 0.63 10.42 12.01
CA SER A 12 0.39 11.70 11.35
C SER A 12 0.63 12.86 12.32
N ASP A 13 1.36 13.86 11.85
CA ASP A 13 1.62 15.11 12.59
C ASP A 13 0.37 16.00 12.68
N ILE A 14 -0.63 15.76 11.84
CA ILE A 14 -1.96 16.37 11.98
C ILE A 14 -2.89 15.31 12.55
N ALA A 15 -3.15 15.41 13.86
CA ALA A 15 -3.96 14.43 14.58
C ALA A 15 -5.34 14.23 13.94
N PHE A 16 -5.69 12.98 13.65
CA PHE A 16 -6.98 12.61 13.07
C PHE A 16 -8.14 13.08 13.95
N GLY A 17 -9.10 13.76 13.33
CA GLY A 17 -10.27 14.32 14.03
C GLY A 17 -10.06 15.69 14.69
N SER A 18 -8.83 16.23 14.71
CA SER A 18 -8.56 17.59 15.22
C SER A 18 -9.23 18.68 14.36
N HIS A 19 -9.37 19.89 14.90
CA HIS A 19 -9.90 21.03 14.14
C HIS A 19 -9.07 21.32 12.88
N LEU A 20 -7.74 21.31 13.01
CA LEU A 20 -6.82 21.47 11.88
C LEU A 20 -7.05 20.39 10.81
N TYR A 21 -7.18 19.13 11.24
CA TYR A 21 -7.46 18.01 10.35
C TYR A 21 -8.76 18.24 9.55
N GLN A 22 -9.85 18.61 10.23
CA GLN A 22 -11.14 18.83 9.58
C GLN A 22 -11.09 19.98 8.57
N GLU A 23 -10.33 21.03 8.87
CA GLU A 23 -10.17 22.15 7.96
C GLU A 23 -9.41 21.76 6.68
N VAL A 24 -8.32 20.99 6.82
CA VAL A 24 -7.57 20.43 5.68
C VAL A 24 -8.46 19.50 4.87
N ALA A 25 -9.13 18.55 5.52
CA ALA A 25 -10.02 17.60 4.85
C ALA A 25 -11.10 18.34 4.04
N ARG A 26 -11.77 19.33 4.64
CA ARG A 26 -12.80 20.12 3.96
C ARG A 26 -12.24 20.83 2.73
N ARG A 27 -11.07 21.46 2.83
CA ARG A 27 -10.48 22.19 1.71
C ARG A 27 -10.06 21.27 0.55
N LEU A 28 -9.60 20.07 0.86
CA LEU A 28 -9.28 19.06 -0.15
C LEU A 28 -10.54 18.53 -0.84
N VAL A 29 -11.64 18.38 -0.09
CA VAL A 29 -12.96 18.06 -0.66
C VAL A 29 -13.45 19.20 -1.57
N ASP A 30 -13.30 20.46 -1.16
CA ASP A 30 -13.62 21.63 -2.00
C ASP A 30 -12.78 21.67 -3.29
N ALA A 31 -11.59 21.06 -3.29
CA ALA A 31 -10.73 20.90 -4.47
C ALA A 31 -11.17 19.75 -5.40
N GLY A 32 -12.30 19.11 -5.12
CA GLY A 32 -12.88 18.03 -5.94
C GLY A 32 -12.36 16.64 -5.60
N LEU A 33 -11.70 16.45 -4.46
CA LEU A 33 -11.22 15.15 -4.02
C LEU A 33 -12.27 14.47 -3.13
N ASN A 34 -12.76 13.29 -3.54
CA ASN A 34 -13.66 12.48 -2.72
C ASN A 34 -12.89 11.74 -1.60
N LEU A 35 -12.46 12.50 -0.61
CA LEU A 35 -11.58 12.06 0.47
C LEU A 35 -12.35 11.24 1.51
N ALA A 36 -11.76 10.12 1.93
CA ALA A 36 -12.14 9.39 3.12
C ALA A 36 -11.38 9.92 4.34
N PHE A 37 -10.06 9.98 4.24
CA PHE A 37 -9.17 10.55 5.25
C PHE A 37 -7.82 10.91 4.63
N PHE A 38 -6.93 11.56 5.38
CA PHE A 38 -5.54 11.77 4.98
C PHE A 38 -4.59 11.51 6.13
N ALA A 39 -3.32 11.34 5.81
CA ALA A 39 -2.23 11.35 6.78
C ALA A 39 -1.17 12.34 6.28
N PHE A 40 -0.71 13.21 7.17
CA PHE A 40 0.35 14.17 6.90
C PHE A 40 1.53 13.93 7.83
N THR A 41 2.74 13.93 7.28
CA THR A 41 4.00 13.96 8.04
C THR A 41 4.86 15.13 7.57
N THR A 42 5.45 15.81 8.54
CA THR A 42 6.41 16.91 8.37
C THR A 42 7.73 16.38 7.81
N ARG A 43 8.63 17.30 7.47
CA ARG A 43 9.98 16.95 7.03
C ARG A 43 10.80 16.17 8.08
N GLU A 44 10.48 16.29 9.36
CA GLU A 44 11.21 15.65 10.47
C GLU A 44 10.82 14.18 10.63
N HIS A 45 9.56 13.86 10.38
CA HIS A 45 9.03 12.50 10.46
C HIS A 45 8.91 11.80 9.09
N SER A 46 9.16 12.53 8.01
CA SER A 46 9.15 11.99 6.65
C SER A 46 10.38 11.13 6.36
N SER A 47 10.16 10.01 5.66
CA SER A 47 11.21 9.19 5.05
C SER A 47 11.43 9.51 3.56
N CYS A 48 10.78 10.55 3.03
CA CYS A 48 10.86 10.94 1.63
C CYS A 48 11.75 12.17 1.47
N ALA A 49 12.71 12.11 0.54
CA ALA A 49 13.61 13.20 0.24
C ALA A 49 13.64 13.50 -1.25
N ARG A 50 14.01 14.73 -1.61
CA ARG A 50 14.27 15.17 -2.98
C ARG A 50 15.72 15.61 -3.11
N THR A 51 16.35 15.23 -4.20
CA THR A 51 17.62 15.83 -4.64
C THR A 51 17.29 17.13 -5.37
N LEU A 52 17.97 18.20 -5.00
CA LEU A 52 17.81 19.53 -5.57
C LEU A 52 18.95 19.84 -6.53
N ASP A 53 18.78 20.92 -7.29
CA ASP A 53 19.86 21.47 -8.11
C ASP A 53 21.07 21.76 -7.21
N GLY A 54 22.19 21.06 -7.47
CA GLY A 54 23.41 21.12 -6.63
C GLY A 54 23.66 19.90 -5.73
N ASP A 55 22.99 18.78 -5.96
CA ASP A 55 23.14 17.49 -5.23
C ASP A 55 22.73 17.50 -3.75
N ASP A 56 22.15 18.60 -3.25
CA ASP A 56 21.60 18.67 -1.91
C ASP A 56 20.33 17.81 -1.78
N THR A 57 20.36 16.85 -0.88
CA THR A 57 19.20 16.00 -0.56
C THR A 57 18.45 16.58 0.63
N VAL A 58 17.18 16.95 0.43
CA VAL A 58 16.34 17.56 1.46
C VAL A 58 15.12 16.69 1.75
N SER A 59 14.92 16.35 3.03
CA SER A 59 13.69 15.71 3.49
C SER A 59 12.49 16.62 3.26
N CYS A 60 11.42 16.07 2.69
CA CYS A 60 10.22 16.80 2.30
C CYS A 60 9.00 16.26 3.07
N PRO A 61 8.05 17.11 3.46
CA PRO A 61 6.78 16.65 4.03
C PRO A 61 6.04 15.71 3.07
N VAL A 62 5.22 14.82 3.62
CA VAL A 62 4.42 13.86 2.87
C VAL A 62 2.96 14.02 3.26
N LEU A 63 2.11 14.19 2.25
CA LEU A 63 0.66 14.12 2.35
C LEU A 63 0.19 12.84 1.64
N THR A 64 -0.37 11.90 2.38
CA THR A 64 -1.05 10.74 1.81
C THR A 64 -2.55 10.94 1.87
N LEU A 65 -3.19 10.99 0.71
CA LEU A 65 -4.63 11.14 0.55
C LEU A 65 -5.26 9.75 0.38
N TYR A 66 -6.32 9.46 1.13
CA TYR A 66 -7.09 8.24 0.98
C TYR A 66 -8.46 8.57 0.43
N LEU A 67 -8.68 8.28 -0.84
CA LEU A 67 -9.97 8.47 -1.51
C LEU A 67 -10.93 7.32 -1.16
N ARG A 68 -12.23 7.56 -1.28
CA ARG A 68 -13.24 6.52 -1.01
C ARG A 68 -13.17 5.40 -2.04
N TYR A 69 -13.12 5.73 -3.33
CA TYR A 69 -13.27 4.74 -4.40
C TYR A 69 -12.10 4.75 -5.40
N ASN A 70 -11.82 3.59 -6.01
CA ASN A 70 -10.84 3.47 -7.09
C ASN A 70 -11.23 4.27 -8.34
N ALA A 71 -12.52 4.51 -8.55
CA ALA A 71 -12.99 5.39 -9.62
C ALA A 71 -12.49 6.83 -9.42
N ASP A 72 -12.55 7.35 -8.19
CA ASP A 72 -12.07 8.69 -7.86
C ASP A 72 -10.56 8.79 -8.09
N PHE A 73 -9.81 7.77 -7.65
CA PHE A 73 -8.38 7.70 -7.91
C PHE A 73 -8.04 7.78 -9.40
N ARG A 74 -8.70 6.98 -10.24
CA ARG A 74 -8.50 7.03 -11.70
C ARG A 74 -8.80 8.42 -12.28
N GLN A 75 -9.80 9.11 -11.77
CA GLN A 75 -10.15 10.46 -12.22
C GLN A 75 -9.09 11.51 -11.86
N THR A 76 -8.33 11.31 -10.77
CA THR A 76 -7.24 12.24 -10.44
C THR A 76 -6.12 12.27 -11.47
N GLY A 77 -5.93 11.18 -12.22
CA GLY A 77 -4.83 11.02 -13.19
C GLY A 77 -3.43 11.02 -12.56
N ILE A 78 -3.31 10.92 -11.23
CA ILE A 78 -2.01 10.78 -10.58
C ILE A 78 -1.45 9.37 -10.81
N ASP A 79 -0.13 9.27 -10.95
CA ASP A 79 0.52 7.96 -11.03
C ASP A 79 0.44 7.25 -9.66
N PRO A 80 -0.12 6.03 -9.57
CA PRO A 80 -0.26 5.30 -8.30
C PRO A 80 1.08 4.90 -7.67
N HIS A 81 2.14 4.78 -8.46
CA HIS A 81 3.47 4.35 -8.03
C HIS A 81 4.36 5.54 -7.71
N HIS A 82 4.29 6.60 -8.52
CA HIS A 82 5.15 7.78 -8.40
C HIS A 82 4.50 8.94 -7.63
N GLY A 83 3.17 8.95 -7.45
CA GLY A 83 2.47 10.08 -6.85
C GLY A 83 2.75 11.39 -7.63
N ASN A 84 3.19 12.43 -6.91
CA ASN A 84 3.66 13.68 -7.52
C ASN A 84 5.19 13.84 -7.55
N TRP A 85 5.94 12.74 -7.59
CA TRP A 85 7.41 12.79 -7.50
C TRP A 85 8.08 13.75 -8.49
N ASP A 86 7.59 13.80 -9.73
CA ASP A 86 8.10 14.67 -10.79
C ASP A 86 7.30 15.97 -10.95
N ASP A 87 6.39 16.26 -10.01
CA ASP A 87 5.50 17.42 -10.01
C ASP A 87 4.59 17.55 -11.24
N LYS A 88 4.49 16.51 -12.10
CA LYS A 88 3.66 16.56 -13.32
C LYS A 88 2.17 16.36 -13.07
N TRP A 89 1.78 15.86 -11.89
CA TRP A 89 0.37 15.70 -11.58
C TRP A 89 -0.33 17.06 -11.54
N ALA A 90 -1.37 17.23 -12.36
CA ALA A 90 -2.00 18.52 -12.61
C ALA A 90 -2.54 19.23 -11.36
N GLN A 91 -2.97 18.48 -10.34
CA GLN A 91 -3.51 19.05 -9.10
C GLN A 91 -2.44 19.29 -8.02
N THR A 92 -1.18 18.97 -8.28
CA THR A 92 -0.08 19.07 -7.29
C THR A 92 -0.05 20.44 -6.63
N ARG A 93 -0.07 21.52 -7.43
CA ARG A 93 -0.04 22.89 -6.92
C ARG A 93 -1.27 23.20 -6.08
N THR A 94 -2.47 22.90 -6.61
CA THR A 94 -3.75 23.14 -5.92
C THR A 94 -3.79 22.47 -4.55
N VAL A 95 -3.39 21.21 -4.46
CA VAL A 95 -3.40 20.45 -3.19
C VAL A 95 -2.35 20.98 -2.22
N ARG A 96 -1.14 21.28 -2.68
CA ARG A 96 -0.08 21.87 -1.84
C ARG A 96 -0.49 23.23 -1.29
N ASP A 97 -1.01 24.10 -2.15
CA ASP A 97 -1.42 25.46 -1.78
C ASP A 97 -2.58 25.42 -0.79
N ALA A 98 -3.56 24.52 -1.01
CA ALA A 98 -4.67 24.30 -0.10
C ALA A 98 -4.19 23.89 1.31
N LEU A 99 -3.27 22.92 1.38
CA LEU A 99 -2.67 22.47 2.63
C LEU A 99 -1.88 23.62 3.29
N ASN A 100 -0.91 24.20 2.59
CA ASN A 100 -0.02 25.23 3.11
C ASN A 100 -0.79 26.47 3.60
N ALA A 101 -1.83 26.90 2.87
CA ALA A 101 -2.67 28.03 3.29
C ALA A 101 -3.41 27.77 4.61
N ILE A 102 -3.72 26.52 4.94
CA ILE A 102 -4.31 26.17 6.23
C ILE A 102 -3.22 26.16 7.30
N LEU A 103 -2.12 25.46 7.07
CA LEU A 103 -1.01 25.34 8.02
C LEU A 103 -0.47 26.73 8.42
N GLN A 104 -0.31 27.65 7.47
CA GLN A 104 0.11 29.03 7.71
C GLN A 104 -0.90 29.82 8.55
N ARG A 105 -2.21 29.67 8.30
CA ARG A 105 -3.25 30.36 9.09
C ARG A 105 -3.30 29.90 10.54
N HIS A 106 -2.84 28.69 10.82
CA HIS A 106 -2.66 28.16 12.17
C HIS A 106 -1.30 28.50 12.79
N GLY A 107 -0.47 29.31 12.12
CA GLY A 107 0.83 29.75 12.65
C GLY A 107 1.88 28.65 12.75
N LEU A 108 1.75 27.58 11.95
CA LEU A 108 2.71 26.48 11.95
C LEU A 108 4.00 26.87 11.23
N ASP A 109 5.11 26.30 11.69
CA ASP A 109 6.44 26.63 11.19
C ASP A 109 6.75 26.01 9.80
N ASN A 110 7.97 26.30 9.31
CA ASN A 110 8.45 25.86 8.01
C ASN A 110 8.66 24.33 7.90
N CYS A 111 8.60 23.56 8.99
CA CYS A 111 8.72 22.10 8.92
C CYS A 111 7.41 21.46 8.44
N TYR A 112 6.28 22.15 8.63
CA TYR A 112 4.95 21.80 8.13
C TYR A 112 4.69 22.35 6.72
N VAL A 113 5.04 23.61 6.49
CA VAL A 113 4.75 24.31 5.22
C VAL A 113 5.85 24.05 4.20
N SER A 114 5.52 23.48 3.04
CA SER A 114 6.52 23.23 1.99
C SER A 114 5.96 23.27 0.57
N GLY A 115 6.68 23.91 -0.34
CA GLY A 115 6.41 23.85 -1.78
C GLY A 115 6.79 22.51 -2.44
N ARG A 116 7.46 21.62 -1.68
CA ARG A 116 7.99 20.34 -2.15
C ARG A 116 7.28 19.12 -1.56
N THR A 117 6.13 19.32 -0.90
CA THR A 117 5.37 18.25 -0.26
C THR A 117 5.06 17.13 -1.25
N PHE A 118 5.48 15.91 -0.92
CA PHE A 118 5.08 14.73 -1.67
C PHE A 118 3.61 14.43 -1.43
N ILE A 119 2.89 14.10 -2.48
CA ILE A 119 1.49 13.76 -2.44
C ILE A 119 1.36 12.34 -3.01
N PHE A 120 0.93 11.43 -2.15
CA PHE A 120 0.53 10.09 -2.52
C PHE A 120 -0.98 9.98 -2.42
N VAL A 121 -1.57 9.17 -3.28
CA VAL A 121 -3.01 8.90 -3.25
C VAL A 121 -3.22 7.40 -3.21
N ARG A 122 -4.04 6.94 -2.27
CA ARG A 122 -4.50 5.56 -2.10
C ARG A 122 -6.02 5.56 -1.99
N THR A 123 -6.63 4.37 -1.95
CA THR A 123 -8.09 4.26 -1.79
C THR A 123 -8.49 3.34 -0.64
N LEU A 124 -9.64 3.61 -0.04
CA LEU A 124 -10.23 2.71 0.95
C LEU A 124 -10.54 1.34 0.35
N GLU A 125 -11.04 1.30 -0.89
CA GLU A 125 -11.28 0.04 -1.60
C GLU A 125 -10.01 -0.80 -1.73
N GLU A 126 -8.87 -0.20 -2.12
CA GLU A 126 -7.59 -0.89 -2.22
C GLU A 126 -7.14 -1.42 -0.85
N LEU A 127 -7.25 -0.60 0.19
CA LEU A 127 -6.84 -0.99 1.54
C LEU A 127 -7.72 -2.12 2.10
N ALA A 128 -9.03 -2.01 1.95
CA ALA A 128 -9.98 -3.02 2.35
C ALA A 128 -9.75 -4.32 1.59
N PHE A 129 -9.49 -4.25 0.29
CA PHE A 129 -9.14 -5.41 -0.53
C PHE A 129 -7.82 -6.05 -0.09
N ARG A 130 -6.80 -5.25 0.27
CA ARG A 130 -5.55 -5.74 0.85
C ARG A 130 -5.79 -6.47 2.17
N GLN A 131 -6.66 -5.94 3.03
CA GLN A 131 -6.97 -6.55 4.31
C GLN A 131 -7.73 -7.87 4.13
N LEU A 132 -8.77 -7.87 3.28
CA LEU A 132 -9.53 -9.06 2.91
C LEU A 132 -8.63 -10.18 2.38
N GLY A 133 -7.68 -9.83 1.50
CA GLY A 133 -6.71 -10.79 0.98
C GLY A 133 -5.79 -11.37 2.06
N LYS A 134 -5.40 -10.59 3.07
CA LYS A 134 -4.63 -11.13 4.20
C LYS A 134 -5.46 -12.09 5.04
N GLU A 135 -6.71 -11.74 5.32
CA GLU A 135 -7.63 -12.57 6.13
C GLU A 135 -7.93 -13.91 5.44
N CYS A 136 -7.96 -13.93 4.11
CA CYS A 136 -8.18 -15.13 3.31
C CYS A 136 -6.92 -16.02 3.17
N ALA A 137 -5.76 -15.64 3.70
CA ALA A 137 -4.51 -16.38 3.46
C ALA A 137 -4.55 -17.83 3.95
N ASP A 138 -5.18 -18.09 5.11
CA ASP A 138 -5.29 -19.45 5.67
C ASP A 138 -6.26 -20.34 4.87
N GLU A 139 -7.34 -19.76 4.35
CA GLU A 139 -8.25 -20.41 3.41
C GLU A 139 -7.53 -20.80 2.11
N VAL A 140 -6.69 -19.90 1.57
CA VAL A 140 -5.87 -20.19 0.38
C VAL A 140 -4.85 -21.29 0.69
N LYS A 141 -4.24 -21.28 1.87
CA LYS A 141 -3.35 -22.36 2.33
C LYS A 141 -4.08 -23.71 2.35
N ARG A 142 -5.29 -23.76 2.93
CA ARG A 142 -6.14 -24.96 2.94
C ARG A 142 -6.50 -25.43 1.54
N LEU A 143 -6.84 -24.52 0.65
CA LEU A 143 -7.15 -24.82 -0.75
C LEU A 143 -5.96 -25.45 -1.47
N VAL A 144 -4.75 -24.92 -1.30
CA VAL A 144 -3.53 -25.50 -1.88
C VAL A 144 -3.28 -26.92 -1.37
N ILE A 145 -3.44 -27.15 -0.06
CA ILE A 145 -3.24 -28.46 0.57
C ILE A 145 -4.28 -29.47 0.08
N ALA A 146 -5.54 -29.05 -0.09
CA ALA A 146 -6.61 -29.91 -0.59
C ALA A 146 -6.38 -30.34 -2.05
N GLU A 147 -5.89 -29.43 -2.89
CA GLU A 147 -5.61 -29.69 -4.31
C GLU A 147 -4.31 -30.49 -4.55
N ALA A 148 -3.38 -30.50 -3.58
CA ALA A 148 -2.22 -31.39 -3.60
C ALA A 148 -2.00 -32.05 -2.24
N PRO A 149 -2.78 -33.09 -1.90
CA PRO A 149 -2.64 -33.79 -0.63
C PRO A 149 -1.19 -34.22 -0.36
N GLY A 150 -0.73 -34.02 0.88
CA GLY A 150 0.62 -34.35 1.31
C GLY A 150 1.70 -33.34 0.92
N VAL A 151 1.36 -32.11 0.47
CA VAL A 151 2.35 -31.02 0.39
C VAL A 151 2.48 -30.32 1.74
N HIS A 152 3.68 -29.84 2.06
CA HIS A 152 3.89 -28.97 3.20
C HIS A 152 3.90 -27.49 2.78
N VAL A 153 2.93 -26.73 3.29
CA VAL A 153 2.85 -25.27 3.10
C VAL A 153 3.22 -24.58 4.40
N ASP A 154 4.31 -23.82 4.39
CA ASP A 154 4.78 -23.07 5.56
C ASP A 154 3.84 -21.89 5.84
N GLY A 155 3.50 -21.13 4.80
CA GLY A 155 2.65 -19.94 4.91
C GLY A 155 2.14 -19.44 3.58
N VAL A 156 1.18 -18.52 3.63
CA VAL A 156 0.63 -17.83 2.47
C VAL A 156 0.61 -16.33 2.76
N TYR A 157 1.08 -15.52 1.81
CA TYR A 157 1.21 -14.08 1.95
C TYR A 157 0.49 -13.38 0.81
N TRP A 158 -0.15 -12.26 1.12
CA TRP A 158 -0.87 -11.42 0.17
C TRP A 158 -0.17 -10.07 0.05
N ASP A 159 0.16 -9.65 -1.18
CA ASP A 159 0.84 -8.37 -1.44
C ASP A 159 -0.11 -7.25 -1.93
N GLY A 160 -1.37 -7.58 -2.20
CA GLY A 160 -2.35 -6.68 -2.81
C GLY A 160 -2.70 -7.01 -4.27
N ALA A 161 -1.91 -7.87 -4.92
CA ALA A 161 -2.11 -8.30 -6.31
C ALA A 161 -2.19 -9.84 -6.46
N GLY A 162 -1.42 -10.58 -5.66
CA GLY A 162 -1.31 -12.03 -5.72
C GLY A 162 -1.00 -12.68 -4.36
N TYR A 163 -1.28 -13.99 -4.29
CA TYR A 163 -0.87 -14.81 -3.15
C TYR A 163 0.45 -15.51 -3.43
N TYR A 164 1.37 -15.36 -2.49
CA TYR A 164 2.67 -16.03 -2.43
C TYR A 164 2.53 -17.21 -1.48
N VAL A 165 2.81 -18.42 -1.97
CA VAL A 165 2.73 -19.65 -1.18
C VAL A 165 4.15 -20.10 -0.82
N LEU A 166 4.45 -20.18 0.46
CA LEU A 166 5.74 -20.65 0.95
C LEU A 166 5.72 -22.16 1.14
N MET A 167 6.73 -22.81 0.57
CA MET A 167 6.90 -24.25 0.67
C MET A 167 8.32 -24.56 1.12
N ARG A 168 8.42 -25.54 2.01
CA ARG A 168 9.69 -26.02 2.53
C ARG A 168 10.51 -26.74 1.46
N ASP A 169 9.84 -27.55 0.64
CA ASP A 169 10.48 -28.48 -0.28
C ASP A 169 10.31 -28.13 -1.76
N LYS A 170 11.41 -28.28 -2.52
CA LYS A 170 11.43 -28.04 -3.97
C LYS A 170 10.55 -29.03 -4.75
N ALA A 171 10.34 -30.23 -4.22
CA ALA A 171 9.47 -31.24 -4.85
C ALA A 171 8.00 -30.81 -4.78
N ASP A 172 7.54 -30.38 -3.60
CA ASP A 172 6.20 -29.86 -3.38
C ASP A 172 5.94 -28.59 -4.20
N TYR A 173 6.95 -27.70 -4.27
CA TYR A 173 6.93 -26.54 -5.18
C TYR A 173 6.58 -26.95 -6.61
N LYS A 174 7.29 -27.94 -7.16
CA LYS A 174 7.08 -28.36 -8.56
C LYS A 174 5.70 -28.99 -8.73
N ARG A 175 5.23 -29.74 -7.74
CA ARG A 175 3.90 -30.38 -7.75
C ARG A 175 2.80 -29.33 -7.81
N VAL A 176 2.84 -28.33 -6.92
CA VAL A 176 1.83 -27.27 -6.85
C VAL A 176 1.87 -26.35 -8.06
N LYS A 177 3.07 -25.94 -8.49
CA LYS A 177 3.19 -25.07 -9.67
C LYS A 177 2.61 -25.69 -10.94
N ARG A 178 2.80 -27.00 -11.14
CA ARG A 178 2.33 -27.70 -12.35
C ARG A 178 0.85 -28.08 -12.28
N ASN A 179 0.40 -28.59 -11.14
CA ASN A 179 -0.89 -29.29 -11.08
C ASN A 179 -1.99 -28.49 -10.38
N VAL A 180 -1.64 -27.56 -9.50
CA VAL A 180 -2.58 -26.89 -8.59
C VAL A 180 -2.84 -25.43 -8.98
N ARG A 181 -1.85 -24.77 -9.60
CA ARG A 181 -1.89 -23.33 -9.90
C ARG A 181 -3.18 -22.89 -10.60
N ALA A 182 -3.61 -23.62 -11.65
CA ALA A 182 -4.78 -23.24 -12.43
C ALA A 182 -6.07 -23.29 -11.60
N ASN A 183 -6.25 -24.36 -10.81
CA ASN A 183 -7.43 -24.54 -9.96
C ASN A 183 -7.49 -23.48 -8.86
N VAL A 184 -6.37 -23.24 -8.17
CA VAL A 184 -6.29 -22.20 -7.13
C VAL A 184 -6.54 -20.81 -7.71
N THR A 185 -5.96 -20.49 -8.87
CA THR A 185 -6.17 -19.20 -9.55
C THR A 185 -7.65 -18.98 -9.88
N LYS A 186 -8.40 -20.05 -10.21
CA LYS A 186 -9.84 -19.98 -10.51
C LYS A 186 -10.71 -19.89 -9.24
N ALA A 187 -10.28 -20.50 -8.14
CA ALA A 187 -11.05 -20.57 -6.90
C ALA A 187 -10.86 -19.33 -6.01
N VAL A 188 -9.67 -18.74 -5.97
CA VAL A 188 -9.35 -17.56 -5.13
C VAL A 188 -10.30 -16.37 -5.34
N PRO A 189 -10.69 -15.97 -6.58
CA PRO A 189 -11.65 -14.89 -6.76
C PRO A 189 -13.01 -15.17 -6.11
N LYS A 190 -13.46 -16.43 -6.11
CA LYS A 190 -14.72 -16.82 -5.45
C LYS A 190 -14.58 -16.76 -3.93
N LEU A 191 -13.44 -17.21 -3.41
CA LEU A 191 -13.12 -17.13 -1.99
C LEU A 191 -13.18 -15.68 -1.50
N LEU A 192 -12.50 -14.78 -2.20
CA LEU A 192 -12.51 -13.35 -1.87
C LEU A 192 -13.91 -12.75 -2.01
N ALA A 193 -14.65 -13.08 -3.07
CA ALA A 193 -16.03 -12.61 -3.22
C ALA A 193 -16.97 -13.12 -2.10
N SER A 194 -16.74 -14.32 -1.57
CA SER A 194 -17.53 -14.85 -0.44
C SER A 194 -17.16 -14.22 0.90
N ALA A 195 -15.89 -13.83 1.07
CA ALA A 195 -15.43 -13.13 2.27
C ALA A 195 -15.77 -11.62 2.23
N ASP A 196 -15.95 -11.07 1.03
CA ASP A 196 -16.33 -9.68 0.78
C ASP A 196 -17.82 -9.42 1.03
N THR A 197 -18.20 -9.43 2.31
CA THR A 197 -19.58 -9.17 2.74
C THR A 197 -20.08 -7.76 2.37
N ASP A 198 -19.16 -6.79 2.25
CA ASP A 198 -19.44 -5.39 1.95
C ASP A 198 -19.40 -5.06 0.44
N GLY A 199 -19.05 -6.01 -0.43
CA GLY A 199 -19.05 -5.83 -1.89
C GLY A 199 -17.92 -4.96 -2.45
N ILE A 200 -16.83 -4.82 -1.70
CA ILE A 200 -15.63 -4.01 -2.00
C ILE A 200 -14.80 -4.59 -3.17
N ALA A 201 -14.79 -5.90 -3.35
CA ALA A 201 -13.95 -6.64 -4.29
C ALA A 201 -14.59 -6.84 -5.69
N ARG A 202 -15.78 -6.29 -5.95
CA ARG A 202 -16.59 -6.56 -7.17
C ARG A 202 -15.88 -6.28 -8.50
N THR A 203 -14.81 -5.47 -8.52
CA THR A 203 -14.15 -5.03 -9.77
C THR A 203 -12.78 -5.64 -10.04
N THR A 204 -12.24 -6.54 -9.20
CA THR A 204 -10.82 -6.90 -9.29
C THR A 204 -10.58 -8.20 -10.06
N LYS A 205 -9.93 -8.11 -11.22
CA LYS A 205 -9.32 -9.27 -11.90
C LYS A 205 -8.00 -9.62 -11.22
N LEU A 206 -8.03 -10.63 -10.37
CA LEU A 206 -6.85 -11.15 -9.68
C LEU A 206 -5.94 -11.95 -10.62
N ARG A 207 -4.64 -11.69 -10.55
CA ARG A 207 -3.62 -12.54 -11.17
C ARG A 207 -2.82 -13.22 -10.06
N LEU A 208 -3.01 -14.52 -9.91
CA LEU A 208 -2.25 -15.29 -8.94
C LEU A 208 -0.83 -15.53 -9.46
N ASN A 209 0.13 -14.83 -8.87
CA ASN A 209 1.54 -15.15 -9.00
C ASN A 209 1.95 -16.07 -7.85
N LEU A 210 2.04 -17.37 -8.13
CA LEU A 210 2.73 -18.30 -7.24
C LEU A 210 4.23 -18.07 -7.36
N ASP A 211 4.69 -17.00 -6.73
CA ASP A 211 6.10 -16.75 -6.50
C ASP A 211 6.41 -17.34 -5.12
N MET A 212 7.12 -18.47 -5.14
CA MET A 212 7.52 -19.13 -3.91
C MET A 212 8.90 -18.62 -3.49
N VAL A 213 9.00 -18.13 -2.25
CA VAL A 213 10.28 -17.69 -1.68
C VAL A 213 11.26 -18.86 -1.66
N ARG A 214 12.52 -18.56 -2.01
CA ARG A 214 13.63 -19.51 -2.08
C ARG A 214 13.80 -20.26 -0.76
N SER A 215 14.03 -21.56 -0.85
CA SER A 215 14.56 -22.39 0.23
C SER A 215 15.80 -21.72 0.82
N PHE A 216 15.73 -21.27 2.08
CA PHE A 216 16.93 -20.95 2.85
C PHE A 216 17.53 -22.28 3.36
N PRO A 217 18.81 -22.57 3.09
CA PRO A 217 19.46 -23.72 3.72
C PRO A 217 19.61 -23.47 5.23
N CYS A 218 19.11 -24.43 6.00
CA CYS A 218 19.38 -24.80 7.40
C CYS A 218 19.88 -23.76 8.43
N ASN A 219 19.08 -23.63 9.50
CA ASN A 219 19.47 -23.66 10.92
C ASN A 219 20.88 -23.16 11.28
N SER A 220 21.03 -21.85 11.47
CA SER A 220 21.96 -21.25 12.46
C SER A 220 22.00 -19.71 12.42
N CYS A 221 21.41 -19.05 11.41
CA CYS A 221 21.61 -17.60 11.23
C CYS A 221 20.32 -16.83 10.92
N VAL A 222 19.26 -16.94 11.73
CA VAL A 222 18.11 -16.01 11.61
C VAL A 222 17.57 -15.67 12.99
N GLY A 223 18.08 -14.59 13.59
CA GLY A 223 17.38 -13.91 14.67
C GLY A 223 16.12 -13.22 14.14
N ASP A 224 15.14 -13.03 15.02
CA ASP A 224 13.77 -12.50 14.79
C ASP A 224 13.64 -11.19 13.96
N GLY A 225 14.76 -10.56 13.57
CA GLY A 225 14.80 -9.33 12.79
C GLY A 225 14.53 -9.46 11.28
N GLN A 226 14.65 -10.65 10.66
CA GLN A 226 14.51 -10.76 9.19
C GLN A 226 13.06 -10.87 8.70
N LEU A 227 12.13 -11.40 9.49
CA LEU A 227 10.69 -11.37 9.16
C LEU A 227 10.15 -9.93 9.08
N ARG A 228 10.66 -9.03 9.93
CA ARG A 228 10.35 -7.58 9.85
C ARG A 228 10.97 -6.91 8.64
N ARG A 229 12.12 -7.40 8.14
CA ARG A 229 12.75 -6.90 6.91
C ARG A 229 12.03 -7.38 5.65
N PHE A 230 11.40 -8.55 5.61
CA PHE A 230 10.59 -8.98 4.47
C PHE A 230 9.28 -8.19 4.34
N GLY A 231 8.62 -7.86 5.46
CA GLY A 231 7.49 -6.91 5.46
C GLY A 231 7.87 -5.52 4.94
N ARG A 232 9.12 -5.09 5.15
CA ARG A 232 9.67 -3.85 4.57
C ARG A 232 10.17 -4.02 3.12
N ALA A 233 10.74 -5.15 2.74
CA ALA A 233 11.31 -5.37 1.40
C ALA A 233 10.21 -5.44 0.32
N ILE A 234 9.04 -6.01 0.63
CA ILE A 234 7.88 -5.99 -0.26
C ILE A 234 7.35 -4.56 -0.43
N ALA A 235 7.45 -3.73 0.61
CA ALA A 235 7.14 -2.29 0.51
C ALA A 235 8.16 -1.51 -0.34
N CYS A 236 9.41 -1.99 -0.46
CA CYS A 236 10.46 -1.34 -1.25
C CYS A 236 10.56 -1.81 -2.72
N THR A 237 10.08 -3.00 -3.07
CA THR A 237 10.12 -3.49 -4.47
C THR A 237 9.14 -2.81 -5.44
N GLY A 238 8.28 -1.90 -4.94
CA GLY A 238 7.54 -0.96 -5.78
C GLY A 238 8.35 0.25 -6.28
N ALA A 239 9.61 0.41 -5.86
CA ALA A 239 10.42 1.61 -6.10
C ALA A 239 11.68 1.40 -6.97
N ALA A 240 11.84 0.26 -7.65
CA ALA A 240 13.04 0.01 -8.46
C ALA A 240 12.75 -0.72 -9.78
N VAL A 241 12.01 -0.08 -10.69
CA VAL A 241 12.14 -0.32 -12.14
C VAL A 241 11.95 1.02 -12.87
N ALA A 242 12.96 1.87 -12.87
CA ALA A 242 13.09 2.99 -13.81
C ALA A 242 14.53 3.53 -13.85
N SER A 243 15.44 2.76 -14.45
CA SER A 243 16.59 3.33 -15.15
C SER A 243 17.21 2.26 -16.04
N GLY A 244 17.00 2.42 -17.35
CA GLY A 244 17.46 1.47 -18.36
C GLY A 244 16.95 1.83 -19.74
N SER A 245 17.25 3.05 -20.21
CA SER A 245 17.40 3.45 -21.61
C SER A 245 18.08 4.81 -21.65
#